data_AF-A0A377E0H2-F1
#
_entry.id   AF-A0A377E0H2-F1
#
_cell.length_a   1.000
_cell.length_b   1.000
_cell.length_c   1.000
_cell.angle_alpha   90.00
_cell.angle_beta   90.00
_cell.angle_gamma   90.00
#
_symmetry.space_group_name_H-M   'P 1'
#
loop_
_entity.id
_entity.type
_entity.pdbx_description
1 polymer ?
#
loop_
_entity_poly.entity_id
_entity_poly.type
_entity_poly.pdbx_seq_one_letter_code
_entity_poly.pdbx_strand_id
1 'polypeptide(L)'
;MPWAYDDESCDVVRFFTQLKCRMMPYLYREAARANARGTPMMRAMMMEFPDDPACDYLDRQYMLGDNVMVAPVFTEAGDVQFYLPEGRWTHLWHNDELDGSRWHKQQHGFLSLPVYVRDNTLLALGNNDQRPDYVWHEGTAFHLFNLQDGHEAVCEVPAADGSVIFTLKAARTGNTITVTGAGEAKNWTLCLRNV
;
A
#
# COMPACT_ATOMS: atom_id res chain seq x y z
N MET A 1 -15.57 -9.98 20.82
CA MET A 1 -16.31 -9.74 19.56
C MET A 1 -16.70 -8.28 19.51
N PRO A 2 -16.74 -7.61 18.34
CA PRO A 2 -16.84 -6.14 18.27
C PRO A 2 -18.15 -5.57 18.85
N TRP A 3 -19.26 -6.31 18.78
CA TRP A 3 -20.55 -5.90 19.36
C TRP A 3 -20.56 -5.78 20.88
N ALA A 4 -19.48 -6.16 21.57
CA ALA A 4 -19.35 -5.95 23.00
C ALA A 4 -19.06 -4.48 23.35
N TYR A 5 -18.71 -3.65 22.37
CA TYR A 5 -18.39 -2.23 22.54
C TYR A 5 -19.53 -1.36 22.00
N ASP A 6 -19.73 -1.35 20.68
CA ASP A 6 -20.79 -0.62 19.98
C ASP A 6 -20.94 -1.09 18.52
N ASP A 7 -21.89 -0.49 17.80
CA ASP A 7 -22.12 -0.78 16.38
C ASP A 7 -20.98 -0.26 15.49
N GLU A 8 -20.38 0.90 15.83
CA GLU A 8 -19.25 1.48 15.08
C GLU A 8 -18.03 0.54 15.10
N SER A 9 -17.76 -0.12 16.22
CA SER A 9 -16.71 -1.14 16.34
C SER A 9 -16.93 -2.32 15.39
N CYS A 10 -18.19 -2.69 15.11
CA CYS A 10 -18.49 -3.72 14.12
C CYS A 10 -18.16 -3.24 12.69
N ASP A 11 -18.40 -1.97 12.40
CA ASP A 11 -18.08 -1.36 11.11
C ASP A 11 -16.56 -1.21 10.92
N VAL A 12 -15.82 -0.83 11.97
CA VAL A 12 -14.35 -0.77 11.96
C VAL A 12 -13.75 -2.13 11.65
N VAL A 13 -14.20 -3.19 12.35
CA VAL A 13 -13.71 -4.56 12.08
C VAL A 13 -14.06 -4.98 10.65
N ARG A 14 -15.26 -4.67 10.16
CA ARG A 14 -15.67 -5.00 8.78
C ARG A 14 -14.78 -4.32 7.76
N PHE A 15 -14.61 -3.00 7.89
CA PHE A 15 -13.84 -2.18 6.95
C PHE A 15 -12.38 -2.66 6.83
N PHE A 16 -11.68 -2.79 7.95
CA PHE A 16 -10.26 -3.17 7.90
C PHE A 16 -10.03 -4.65 7.53
N THR A 17 -10.99 -5.53 7.85
CA THR A 17 -10.92 -6.93 7.39
C THR A 17 -11.09 -7.00 5.86
N GLN A 18 -12.05 -6.27 5.31
CA GLN A 18 -12.28 -6.17 3.87
C GLN A 18 -11.08 -5.56 3.15
N LEU A 19 -10.54 -4.46 3.68
CA LEU A 19 -9.34 -3.81 3.14
C LEU A 19 -8.17 -4.79 3.10
N LYS A 20 -7.88 -5.47 4.21
CA LYS A 20 -6.77 -6.44 4.27
C LYS A 20 -6.92 -7.56 3.24
N CYS A 21 -8.13 -8.12 3.10
CA CYS A 21 -8.39 -9.17 2.11
C CYS A 21 -8.14 -8.68 0.68
N ARG A 22 -8.56 -7.45 0.35
CA ARG A 22 -8.27 -6.84 -0.95
C ARG A 22 -6.78 -6.52 -1.16
N MET A 23 -6.03 -6.23 -0.10
CA MET A 23 -4.60 -5.97 -0.18
C MET A 23 -3.74 -7.25 -0.32
N MET A 24 -4.32 -8.45 -0.24
CA MET A 24 -3.55 -9.70 -0.23
C MET A 24 -2.62 -9.93 -1.44
N PRO A 25 -2.95 -9.55 -2.69
CA PRO A 25 -1.99 -9.68 -3.79
C PRO A 25 -0.67 -8.94 -3.52
N TYR A 26 -0.76 -7.73 -2.94
CA TYR A 26 0.39 -6.98 -2.47
C TYR A 26 1.03 -7.63 -1.24
N LEU A 27 0.26 -7.84 -0.16
CA LEU A 27 0.79 -8.31 1.13
C LEU A 27 1.50 -9.67 1.00
N TYR A 28 0.98 -10.59 0.18
CA TYR A 28 1.60 -11.90 0.02
C TYR A 28 2.91 -11.84 -0.75
N ARG A 29 3.04 -10.89 -1.70
CA ARG A 29 4.31 -10.65 -2.38
C ARG A 29 5.36 -10.10 -1.42
N GLU A 30 4.97 -9.22 -0.51
CA GLU A 30 5.82 -8.72 0.57
C GLU A 30 6.22 -9.83 1.56
N ALA A 31 5.29 -10.73 1.91
CA ALA A 31 5.59 -11.90 2.74
C ALA A 31 6.62 -12.83 2.07
N ALA A 32 6.55 -13.01 0.75
CA ALA A 32 7.56 -13.78 0.02
C ALA A 32 8.96 -13.12 0.09
N ARG A 33 9.06 -11.78 0.17
CA ARG A 33 10.35 -11.10 0.42
C ARG A 33 10.90 -11.43 1.80
N ALA A 34 10.03 -11.52 2.82
CA ALA A 34 10.44 -11.92 4.17
C ALA A 34 11.04 -13.33 4.17
N ASN A 35 10.43 -14.28 3.47
CA ASN A 35 10.96 -15.63 3.32
C ASN A 35 12.28 -15.65 2.54
N ALA A 36 12.36 -14.95 1.40
CA ALA A 36 13.49 -15.03 0.49
C ALA A 36 14.73 -14.24 0.94
N ARG A 37 14.54 -13.13 1.66
CA ARG A 37 15.61 -12.16 1.99
C ARG A 37 15.68 -11.77 3.47
N GLY A 38 14.74 -12.21 4.29
CA GLY A 38 14.65 -11.78 5.69
C GLY A 38 14.11 -10.35 5.87
N THR A 39 13.58 -9.72 4.81
CA THR A 39 12.99 -8.37 4.89
C THR A 39 11.60 -8.45 5.55
N PRO A 40 11.38 -7.89 6.75
CA PRO A 40 10.11 -8.04 7.44
C PRO A 40 8.98 -7.31 6.71
N MET A 41 7.74 -7.74 6.94
CA MET A 41 6.56 -7.07 6.36
C MET A 41 6.29 -5.71 7.01
N MET A 42 6.38 -5.64 8.35
CA MET A 42 6.33 -4.39 9.10
C MET A 42 7.77 -3.92 9.30
N ARG A 43 8.11 -2.75 8.76
CA ARG A 43 9.47 -2.23 8.73
C ARG A 43 9.54 -0.91 9.48
N ALA A 44 10.55 -0.76 10.33
CA ALA A 44 10.90 0.54 10.89
C ALA A 44 11.22 1.50 9.73
N MET A 45 10.89 2.79 9.90
CA MET A 45 11.13 3.77 8.83
C MET A 45 12.62 3.85 8.45
N MET A 46 13.52 3.78 9.44
CA MET A 46 14.98 3.75 9.21
C MET A 46 15.47 2.54 8.42
N MET A 47 14.69 1.45 8.35
CA MET A 47 15.06 0.27 7.55
C MET A 47 14.76 0.52 6.07
N GLU A 48 13.64 1.16 5.76
CA GLU A 48 13.23 1.46 4.38
C GLU A 48 13.92 2.71 3.84
N PHE A 49 14.20 3.69 4.70
CA PHE A 49 14.82 4.97 4.37
C PHE A 49 16.08 5.19 5.22
N PRO A 50 17.14 4.37 5.03
CA PRO A 50 18.34 4.41 5.87
C PRO A 50 19.17 5.70 5.72
N ASP A 51 19.00 6.41 4.60
CA ASP A 51 19.71 7.65 4.30
C ASP A 51 18.94 8.91 4.77
N ASP A 52 17.71 8.75 5.28
CA ASP A 52 16.90 9.86 5.78
C ASP A 52 17.08 10.01 7.31
N PRO A 53 17.81 11.03 7.79
CA PRO A 53 18.06 11.22 9.22
C PRO A 53 16.78 11.51 10.02
N ALA A 54 15.69 11.93 9.39
CA ALA A 54 14.41 12.10 10.08
C ALA A 54 13.79 10.75 10.49
N CYS A 55 14.24 9.64 9.91
CA CYS A 55 13.71 8.30 10.15
C CYS A 55 14.33 7.58 11.36
N ASP A 56 15.43 8.08 11.92
CA ASP A 56 16.21 7.42 12.99
C ASP A 56 15.38 7.03 14.22
N TYR A 57 14.45 7.91 14.62
CA TYR A 57 13.69 7.79 15.87
C TYR A 57 12.19 7.55 15.65
N LEU A 58 11.75 7.24 14.42
CA LEU A 58 10.34 7.01 14.13
C LEU A 58 9.89 5.64 14.66
N ASP A 59 9.05 5.66 15.70
CA ASP A 59 8.54 4.49 16.40
C ASP A 59 7.00 4.38 16.41
N ARG A 60 6.29 5.42 15.96
CA ARG A 60 4.81 5.50 15.92
C ARG A 60 4.21 5.30 14.53
N GLN A 61 5.02 4.93 13.55
CA GLN A 61 4.62 4.66 12.17
C GLN A 61 5.57 3.61 11.57
N TYR A 62 5.15 2.97 10.48
CA TYR A 62 5.94 1.93 9.84
C TYR A 62 5.62 1.83 8.35
N MET A 63 6.52 1.20 7.60
CA MET A 63 6.24 0.72 6.25
C MET A 63 5.66 -0.69 6.32
N LEU A 64 4.54 -0.90 5.64
CA LEU A 64 3.93 -2.21 5.42
C LEU A 64 4.30 -2.68 4.02
N GLY A 65 5.40 -3.42 3.90
CA GLY A 65 6.05 -3.71 2.62
C GLY A 65 6.81 -2.52 2.04
N ASP A 66 7.16 -2.59 0.76
CA ASP A 66 7.99 -1.58 0.09
C ASP A 66 7.28 -0.21 -0.09
N ASN A 67 5.94 -0.20 -0.20
CA ASN A 67 5.24 0.89 -0.87
C ASN A 67 4.23 1.67 -0.02
N VAL A 68 3.83 1.15 1.15
CA VAL A 68 2.72 1.72 1.95
C VAL A 68 3.19 2.09 3.34
N MET A 69 3.12 3.38 3.68
CA MET A 69 3.32 3.89 5.05
C MET A 69 2.00 3.86 5.81
N VAL A 70 2.02 3.36 7.05
CA VAL A 70 0.89 3.36 7.97
C VAL A 70 1.28 4.03 9.29
N ALA A 71 0.48 5.00 9.74
CA ALA A 71 0.63 5.63 11.04
C ALA A 71 -0.63 5.42 11.91
N PRO A 72 -0.61 4.50 12.88
CA PRO A 72 -1.72 4.32 13.80
C PRO A 72 -2.09 5.59 14.58
N VAL A 73 -3.38 5.76 14.86
CA VAL A 73 -3.90 6.88 15.65
C VAL A 73 -3.93 6.48 17.13
N PHE A 74 -3.30 7.29 17.99
CA PHE A 74 -3.15 7.00 19.42
C PHE A 74 -4.01 7.91 20.33
N THR A 75 -4.96 8.63 19.75
CA THR A 75 -5.85 9.55 20.48
C THR A 75 -7.30 9.29 20.13
N GLU A 76 -8.21 9.48 21.09
CA GLU A 76 -9.66 9.34 20.88
C GLU A 76 -10.21 10.41 19.92
N ALA A 77 -9.68 11.64 19.99
CA ALA A 77 -10.07 12.74 19.13
C ALA A 77 -9.67 12.55 17.65
N GLY A 78 -8.76 11.61 17.37
CA GLY A 78 -8.31 11.31 16.02
C GLY A 78 -7.00 12.01 15.60
N ASP A 79 -6.43 12.86 16.46
CA ASP A 79 -5.17 13.55 16.18
C ASP A 79 -4.01 12.57 15.99
N VAL A 80 -3.29 12.72 14.87
CA VAL A 80 -2.10 11.95 14.54
C VAL A 80 -1.05 12.83 13.87
N GLN A 81 0.22 12.58 14.20
CA GLN A 81 1.37 13.21 13.57
C GLN A 81 2.27 12.12 13.01
N PHE A 82 2.72 12.31 11.77
CA PHE A 82 3.57 11.35 11.07
C PHE A 82 4.51 12.09 10.11
N TYR A 83 5.62 11.45 9.79
CA TYR A 83 6.61 11.90 8.83
C TYR A 83 6.44 11.15 7.50
N LEU A 84 6.56 11.87 6.39
CA LEU A 84 6.68 11.25 5.08
C LEU A 84 8.08 11.53 4.53
N PRO A 85 8.84 10.49 4.14
CA PRO A 85 10.09 10.63 3.38
C PRO A 85 9.87 11.29 2.02
N GLU A 86 10.94 11.60 1.30
CA GLU A 86 10.89 12.24 -0.02
C GLU A 86 9.91 11.56 -0.99
N GLY A 87 9.22 12.37 -1.80
CA GLY A 87 8.25 11.93 -2.81
C GLY A 87 6.86 12.53 -2.65
N ARG A 88 5.96 12.26 -3.61
CA ARG A 88 4.54 12.61 -3.51
C ARG A 88 3.71 11.39 -3.13
N TRP A 89 3.19 11.38 -1.91
CA TRP A 89 2.46 10.26 -1.35
C TRP A 89 0.96 10.42 -1.56
N THR A 90 0.26 9.33 -1.83
CA THR A 90 -1.19 9.32 -2.06
C THR A 90 -1.89 8.42 -1.05
N HIS A 91 -2.96 8.89 -0.40
CA HIS A 91 -3.74 8.06 0.50
C HIS A 91 -4.41 6.89 -0.25
N LEU A 92 -4.30 5.68 0.30
CA LEU A 92 -4.68 4.43 -0.37
C LEU A 92 -6.12 4.37 -0.86
N TRP A 93 -7.09 4.94 -0.13
CA TRP A 93 -8.50 4.98 -0.53
C TRP A 93 -9.10 6.39 -0.58
N HIS A 94 -8.56 7.36 0.17
CA HIS A 94 -9.05 8.76 0.13
C HIS A 94 -8.50 9.58 -1.04
N ASN A 95 -7.44 9.10 -1.71
CA ASN A 95 -6.81 9.75 -2.87
C ASN A 95 -6.14 11.11 -2.61
N ASP A 96 -6.23 11.69 -1.42
CA ASP A 96 -5.51 12.92 -1.09
C ASP A 96 -4.00 12.70 -1.15
N GLU A 97 -3.27 13.77 -1.47
CA GLU A 97 -1.84 13.72 -1.70
C GLU A 97 -1.09 14.62 -0.75
N LEU A 98 0.06 14.15 -0.28
CA LEU A 98 0.97 14.89 0.57
C LEU A 98 2.38 14.84 0.00
N ASP A 99 3.04 15.99 -0.01
CA ASP A 99 4.47 16.08 -0.31
C ASP A 99 5.30 15.64 0.90
N GLY A 100 6.37 14.89 0.62
CA GLY A 100 7.27 14.29 1.57
C GLY A 100 8.36 15.21 2.13
N SER A 101 9.39 14.58 2.70
CA SER A 101 10.51 15.18 3.42
C SER A 101 10.08 16.08 4.58
N ARG A 102 8.94 15.78 5.21
CA ARG A 102 8.36 16.62 6.27
C ARG A 102 7.35 15.88 7.15
N TRP A 103 7.09 16.48 8.31
CA TRP A 103 6.02 16.08 9.21
C TRP A 103 4.66 16.64 8.78
N HIS A 104 3.62 15.86 9.03
CA HIS A 104 2.23 16.16 8.78
C HIS A 104 1.42 15.95 10.07
N LYS A 105 0.33 16.71 10.19
CA LYS A 105 -0.66 16.54 11.25
C LYS A 105 -2.04 16.42 10.62
N GLN A 106 -2.79 15.39 10.99
CA GLN A 106 -4.15 15.13 10.52
C GLN A 106 -5.05 14.71 11.68
N GLN A 107 -6.35 14.69 11.43
CA GLN A 107 -7.37 14.17 12.34
C GLN A 107 -8.21 13.14 11.59
N HIS A 108 -8.33 11.93 12.12
CA HIS A 108 -9.08 10.82 11.50
C HIS A 108 -10.15 10.27 12.46
N GLY A 109 -11.32 9.93 11.93
CA GLY A 109 -12.29 9.10 12.66
C GLY A 109 -11.90 7.61 12.68
N PHE A 110 -12.66 6.77 13.38
CA PHE A 110 -12.30 5.37 13.61
C PHE A 110 -12.19 4.48 12.36
N LEU A 111 -12.83 4.85 11.25
CA LEU A 111 -12.73 4.17 9.95
C LEU A 111 -11.53 4.63 9.10
N SER A 112 -10.61 5.40 9.66
CA SER A 112 -9.50 5.96 8.92
C SER A 112 -8.25 6.15 9.78
N LEU A 113 -7.12 6.19 9.10
CA LEU A 113 -5.80 6.52 9.62
C LEU A 113 -4.91 6.86 8.41
N PRO A 114 -3.78 7.53 8.60
CA PRO A 114 -2.81 7.73 7.54
C PRO A 114 -2.34 6.39 6.96
N VAL A 115 -2.75 6.11 5.72
CA VAL A 115 -2.28 4.98 4.91
C VAL A 115 -1.88 5.53 3.55
N TYR A 116 -0.60 5.83 3.40
CA TYR A 116 -0.06 6.54 2.25
C TYR A 116 0.79 5.62 1.37
N VAL A 117 0.54 5.66 0.07
CA VAL A 117 1.30 4.95 -0.97
C VAL A 117 2.33 5.90 -1.56
N ARG A 118 3.59 5.46 -1.70
CA ARG A 118 4.66 6.27 -2.29
C ARG A 118 4.43 6.52 -3.79
N ASP A 119 5.11 7.53 -4.34
CA ASP A 119 5.13 7.74 -5.79
C ASP A 119 5.81 6.59 -6.55
N ASN A 120 5.72 6.62 -7.89
CA ASN A 120 6.28 5.60 -8.76
C ASN A 120 5.88 4.16 -8.40
N THR A 121 4.66 4.00 -7.86
CA THR A 121 4.15 2.72 -7.38
C THR A 121 3.09 2.16 -8.31
N LEU A 122 3.21 0.87 -8.61
CA LEU A 122 2.16 0.08 -9.24
C LEU A 122 1.73 -1.00 -8.23
N LEU A 123 0.51 -0.89 -7.71
CA LEU A 123 -0.01 -1.71 -6.62
C LEU A 123 -1.13 -2.63 -7.11
N ALA A 124 -1.15 -3.88 -6.66
CA ALA A 124 -2.21 -4.84 -6.96
C ALA A 124 -3.19 -4.96 -5.77
N LEU A 125 -4.46 -4.67 -6.03
CA LEU A 125 -5.57 -4.99 -5.14
C LEU A 125 -6.43 -6.10 -5.76
N GLY A 126 -6.90 -7.02 -4.95
CA GLY A 126 -7.75 -8.11 -5.38
C GLY A 126 -9.23 -7.75 -5.41
N ASN A 127 -10.00 -8.65 -5.99
CA ASN A 127 -11.45 -8.55 -6.18
C ASN A 127 -12.27 -9.22 -5.07
N ASN A 128 -11.62 -9.78 -4.04
CA ASN A 128 -12.28 -10.45 -2.92
C ASN A 128 -11.95 -9.76 -1.61
N ASP A 129 -12.98 -9.39 -0.87
CA ASP A 129 -12.89 -8.71 0.43
C ASP A 129 -13.37 -9.59 1.61
N GLN A 130 -13.70 -10.86 1.36
CA GLN A 130 -14.26 -11.78 2.36
C GLN A 130 -13.24 -12.76 2.92
N ARG A 131 -12.21 -13.11 2.14
CA ARG A 131 -11.16 -14.05 2.56
C ARG A 131 -9.80 -13.63 2.00
N PRO A 132 -8.68 -14.00 2.68
CA PRO A 132 -7.37 -13.60 2.20
C PRO A 132 -6.79 -14.52 1.10
N ASP A 133 -7.24 -15.76 1.04
CA ASP A 133 -6.73 -16.83 0.19
C ASP A 133 -7.66 -17.10 -1.00
N TYR A 134 -7.36 -16.48 -2.14
CA TYR A 134 -8.10 -16.59 -3.39
C TYR A 134 -7.15 -16.43 -4.58
N VAL A 135 -7.67 -16.53 -5.80
CA VAL A 135 -6.87 -16.41 -7.02
C VAL A 135 -6.53 -14.93 -7.29
N TRP A 136 -5.42 -14.45 -6.75
CA TRP A 136 -5.05 -13.02 -6.78
C TRP A 136 -4.79 -12.44 -8.18
N HIS A 137 -4.41 -13.27 -9.15
CA HIS A 137 -4.09 -12.87 -10.53
C HIS A 137 -5.31 -12.85 -11.47
N GLU A 138 -6.51 -13.15 -10.95
CA GLU A 138 -7.77 -13.05 -11.69
C GLU A 138 -8.64 -11.91 -11.14
N GLY A 139 -9.03 -10.97 -11.99
CA GLY A 139 -9.80 -9.79 -11.58
C GLY A 139 -8.98 -8.78 -10.77
N THR A 140 -7.66 -8.79 -10.89
CA THR A 140 -6.77 -7.86 -10.20
C THR A 140 -7.07 -6.41 -10.61
N ALA A 141 -7.21 -5.51 -9.64
CA ALA A 141 -7.25 -4.08 -9.85
C ALA A 141 -5.85 -3.51 -9.58
N PHE A 142 -5.14 -3.16 -10.65
CA PHE A 142 -3.87 -2.45 -10.53
C PHE A 142 -4.12 -0.95 -10.36
N HIS A 143 -3.31 -0.32 -9.53
CA HIS A 143 -3.38 1.11 -9.25
C HIS A 143 -1.99 1.72 -9.45
N LEU A 144 -1.87 2.66 -10.39
CA LEU A 144 -0.64 3.40 -10.66
C LEU A 144 -0.69 4.74 -9.93
N PHE A 145 0.33 5.01 -9.13
CA PHE A 145 0.46 6.21 -8.30
C PHE A 145 1.66 7.04 -8.76
N ASN A 146 1.41 8.30 -9.15
CA ASN A 146 2.43 9.34 -9.39
C ASN A 146 3.68 8.85 -10.15
N LEU A 147 3.49 8.19 -11.29
CA LEU A 147 4.61 7.76 -12.13
C LEU A 147 5.28 8.97 -12.80
N GLN A 148 6.49 9.28 -12.35
CA GLN A 148 7.31 10.39 -12.83
C GLN A 148 7.97 10.06 -14.17
N ASP A 149 8.38 11.10 -14.91
CA ASP A 149 9.10 10.92 -16.16
C ASP A 149 10.47 10.27 -15.93
N GLY A 150 10.84 9.28 -16.75
CA GLY A 150 12.07 8.52 -16.62
C GLY A 150 12.02 7.36 -15.62
N HIS A 151 10.89 7.14 -14.95
CA HIS A 151 10.72 6.06 -13.97
C HIS A 151 9.92 4.87 -14.53
N GLU A 152 10.15 3.70 -13.95
CA GLU A 152 9.38 2.47 -14.16
C GLU A 152 8.82 1.99 -12.81
N ALA A 153 7.51 1.75 -12.75
CA ALA A 153 6.85 1.08 -11.64
C ALA A 153 6.59 -0.39 -12.00
N VAL A 154 6.97 -1.31 -11.10
CA VAL A 154 6.83 -2.75 -11.30
C VAL A 154 5.93 -3.35 -10.22
N CYS A 155 5.00 -4.20 -10.64
CA CYS A 155 4.12 -4.95 -9.75
C CYS A 155 4.21 -6.43 -10.06
N GLU A 156 4.54 -7.22 -9.04
CA GLU A 156 4.61 -8.68 -9.12
C GLU A 156 3.44 -9.27 -8.34
N VAL A 157 2.55 -9.99 -9.03
CA VAL A 157 1.44 -10.72 -8.42
C VAL A 157 1.93 -12.14 -8.08
N PRO A 158 1.76 -12.60 -6.84
CA PRO A 158 2.23 -13.92 -6.44
C PRO A 158 1.20 -15.02 -6.75
N ALA A 159 1.68 -16.25 -6.91
CA ALA A 159 0.90 -17.47 -6.75
C ALA A 159 0.75 -17.83 -5.26
N ALA A 160 -0.02 -18.87 -4.96
CA ALA A 160 -0.28 -19.33 -3.60
C ALA A 160 0.97 -19.81 -2.84
N ASP A 161 2.06 -20.15 -3.54
CA ASP A 161 3.35 -20.54 -2.95
C ASP A 161 4.33 -19.36 -2.79
N GLY A 162 3.94 -18.14 -3.19
CA GLY A 162 4.75 -16.93 -3.12
C GLY A 162 5.65 -16.71 -4.34
N SER A 163 5.69 -17.62 -5.31
CA SER A 163 6.36 -17.39 -6.61
C SER A 163 5.63 -16.33 -7.42
N VAL A 164 6.33 -15.63 -8.33
CA VAL A 164 5.72 -14.60 -9.18
C VAL A 164 5.01 -15.26 -10.36
N ILE A 165 3.68 -15.12 -10.45
CA ILE A 165 2.88 -15.67 -11.56
C ILE A 165 2.64 -14.66 -12.68
N PHE A 166 2.60 -13.37 -12.32
CA PHE A 166 2.40 -12.27 -13.27
C PHE A 166 3.19 -11.03 -12.84
N THR A 167 3.77 -10.35 -13.82
CA THR A 167 4.44 -9.06 -13.62
C THR A 167 3.82 -8.02 -14.55
N LEU A 168 3.40 -6.89 -13.97
CA LEU A 168 2.97 -5.71 -14.72
C LEU A 168 4.02 -4.61 -14.53
N LYS A 169 4.36 -3.92 -15.61
CA LYS A 169 5.28 -2.77 -15.60
C LYS A 169 4.61 -1.57 -16.24
N ALA A 170 4.83 -0.39 -15.67
CA ALA A 170 4.46 0.88 -16.25
C ALA A 170 5.69 1.78 -16.29
N ALA A 171 6.20 2.07 -17.49
CA ALA A 171 7.37 2.92 -17.70
C ALA A 171 6.97 4.22 -18.39
N ARG A 172 7.45 5.37 -17.91
CA ARG A 172 7.12 6.68 -18.48
C ARG A 172 8.33 7.31 -19.18
N THR A 173 8.08 7.84 -20.37
CA THR A 173 9.04 8.68 -21.10
C THR A 173 8.30 9.85 -21.73
N GLY A 174 8.64 11.07 -21.32
CA GLY A 174 7.86 12.27 -21.56
C GLY A 174 6.43 12.12 -21.03
N ASN A 175 5.46 12.16 -21.95
CA ASN A 175 4.04 12.03 -21.65
C ASN A 175 3.46 10.65 -22.04
N THR A 176 4.30 9.72 -22.48
CA THR A 176 3.87 8.37 -22.87
C THR A 176 4.17 7.39 -21.74
N ILE A 177 3.15 6.67 -21.28
CA ILE A 177 3.30 5.55 -20.34
C ILE A 177 3.14 4.25 -21.14
N THR A 178 4.18 3.44 -21.15
CA THR A 178 4.17 2.10 -21.76
C THR A 178 3.86 1.08 -20.67
N VAL A 179 2.77 0.34 -20.85
CA VAL A 179 2.35 -0.73 -19.93
C VAL A 179 2.60 -2.08 -20.57
N THR A 180 3.35 -2.95 -19.88
CA THR A 180 3.65 -4.31 -20.36
C THR A 180 3.38 -5.34 -19.27
N GLY A 181 2.78 -6.47 -19.64
CA GLY A 181 2.47 -7.58 -18.74
C GLY A 181 3.12 -8.86 -19.22
N ALA A 182 3.64 -9.67 -18.29
CA ALA A 182 4.23 -10.98 -18.56
C ALA A 182 3.79 -12.01 -17.51
N GLY A 183 3.43 -13.22 -17.94
CA GLY A 183 2.91 -14.28 -17.07
C GLY A 183 1.39 -14.50 -17.24
N GLU A 184 0.75 -15.09 -16.22
CA GLU A 184 -0.68 -15.40 -16.25
C GLU A 184 -1.50 -14.46 -15.36
N ALA A 185 -2.37 -13.66 -15.97
CA ALA A 185 -3.42 -12.89 -15.30
C ALA A 185 -4.64 -12.75 -16.21
N LYS A 186 -5.85 -12.67 -15.63
CA LYS A 186 -7.11 -12.57 -16.39
C LYS A 186 -7.99 -11.44 -15.86
N ASN A 187 -8.72 -10.77 -16.76
CA ASN A 187 -9.74 -9.77 -16.43
C ASN A 187 -9.28 -8.66 -15.48
N TRP A 188 -8.00 -8.28 -15.54
CA TRP A 188 -7.46 -7.23 -14.69
C TRP A 188 -7.77 -5.84 -15.25
N THR A 189 -7.72 -4.83 -14.39
CA THR A 189 -7.88 -3.42 -14.75
C THR A 189 -6.69 -2.60 -14.26
N LEU A 190 -6.47 -1.43 -14.85
CA LEU A 190 -5.45 -0.47 -14.41
C LEU A 190 -6.10 0.88 -14.16
N CYS A 191 -6.04 1.34 -12.91
CA CYS A 191 -6.49 2.65 -12.47
C CYS A 191 -5.29 3.61 -12.44
N LEU A 192 -5.37 4.69 -13.23
CA LEU A 192 -4.46 5.83 -13.10
C LEU A 192 -4.98 6.71 -11.97
N ARG A 193 -4.32 6.72 -10.81
CA ARG A 193 -4.79 7.44 -9.63
C ARG A 193 -4.60 8.95 -9.85
N ASN A 194 -5.67 9.72 -9.61
CA ASN A 194 -5.71 11.17 -9.74
C ASN A 194 -5.41 11.71 -11.16
N VAL A 195 -5.73 10.92 -12.20
CA VAL A 195 -5.64 11.30 -13.62
C VAL A 195 -7.03 11.33 -14.24
#